data_AF-A0A2D5ULT0-F1
#
_entry.id   AF-A0A2D5ULT0-F1
#
_cell.length_a   1.000
_cell.length_b   1.000
_cell.length_c   1.000
_cell.angle_alpha   90.00
_cell.angle_beta   90.00
_cell.angle_gamma   90.00
#
_symmetry.space_group_name_H-M   'P 1'
#
loop_
_entity.id
_entity.type
_entity.pdbx_description
1 polymer ?
#
loop_
_entity_poly.entity_id
_entity_poly.type
_entity_poly.pdbx_seq_one_letter_code
_entity_poly.pdbx_strand_id
1 'polypeptide(L)' 'MRNYNQLNQTEFYQIYALRKANKNLTEISRILGRHKTTIYRELKCNLGKRGYRAV' A
#
# COMPACT_ATOMS: atom_id res chain seq x y z
N MET A 1 13.07 -10.57 15.28
CA MET A 1 11.83 -9.86 14.89
C MET A 1 12.09 -9.14 13.58
N ARG A 2 11.29 -9.37 12.53
CA ARG A 2 11.46 -8.62 11.27
C ARG A 2 11.06 -7.17 11.54
N ASN A 3 11.95 -6.23 11.26
CA ASN A 3 11.70 -4.78 11.30
C ASN A 3 10.60 -4.44 10.28
N TYR A 4 9.35 -4.69 10.66
CA TYR A 4 8.17 -4.33 9.89
C TYR A 4 7.90 -2.86 10.18
N ASN A 5 8.55 -1.98 9.42
CA ASN A 5 8.10 -0.60 9.30
C ASN A 5 6.76 -0.64 8.57
N GLN A 6 5.68 -0.63 9.35
CA GLN A 6 4.31 -0.46 8.87
C GLN A 6 4.30 0.71 7.88
N LEU A 7 3.60 0.58 6.76
CA LEU A 7 3.49 1.69 5.82
C LEU A 7 2.86 2.88 6.54
N ASN A 8 3.48 4.04 6.42
CA ASN A 8 2.94 5.27 6.97
C ASN A 8 1.67 5.64 6.19
N GLN A 9 0.75 6.37 6.82
CA GLN A 9 -0.54 6.76 6.20
C GLN A 9 -0.33 7.51 4.87
N THR A 10 0.75 8.29 4.76
CA THR A 10 1.21 8.95 3.53
C THR A 10 1.56 7.98 2.41
N GLU A 11 2.29 6.90 2.70
CA GLU A 11 2.63 5.88 1.71
C GLU A 11 1.37 5.15 1.24
N PHE A 12 0.39 4.96 2.13
CA PHE A 12 -0.91 4.38 1.76
C PHE A 12 -1.67 5.27 0.77
N TYR A 13 -1.72 6.58 1.01
CA TYR A 13 -2.34 7.52 0.06
C TYR A 13 -1.63 7.52 -1.30
N GLN A 14 -0.31 7.45 -1.32
CA GLN A 14 0.46 7.33 -2.57
C GLN A 14 0.13 6.05 -3.32
N ILE A 15 0.06 4.90 -2.64
CA ILE A 15 -0.35 3.62 -3.25
C ILE A 15 -1.77 3.72 -3.83
N TYR A 16 -2.70 4.34 -3.10
CA TYR A 16 -4.08 4.49 -3.55
C TYR A 16 -4.18 5.42 -4.77
N ALA A 17 -3.47 6.55 -4.77
CA ALA A 17 -3.40 7.46 -5.91
C ALA A 17 -2.80 6.78 -7.16
N LEU A 18 -1.71 6.03 -6.99
CA LEU A 18 -1.08 5.28 -8.08
C LEU A 18 -1.98 4.15 -8.61
N ARG A 19 -2.74 3.49 -7.72
CA ARG A 19 -3.75 2.50 -8.14
C ARG A 19 -4.89 3.13 -8.91
N LYS A 20 -5.36 4.31 -8.49
CA LYS A 20 -6.37 5.08 -9.25
C LYS A 20 -5.85 5.54 -10.61
N ALA A 21 -4.54 5.75 -10.73
CA ALA A 21 -3.84 5.99 -11.99
C ALA A 21 -3.54 4.71 -12.81
N ASN A 22 -4.18 3.58 -12.49
CA ASN A 22 -4.01 2.27 -13.15
C ASN A 22 -2.57 1.73 -13.17
N LYS A 23 -1.73 2.12 -12.20
CA LYS A 23 -0.38 1.55 -12.07
C LYS A 23 -0.40 0.16 -11.46
N ASN A 24 0.49 -0.69 -11.98
CA ASN A 24 0.67 -2.05 -11.51
C ASN A 24 1.55 -2.08 -10.25
N LEU A 25 1.41 -3.13 -9.43
CA LEU A 25 2.18 -3.29 -8.18
C LEU A 25 3.69 -3.17 -8.37
N THR A 26 4.20 -3.68 -9.49
CA THR A 26 5.63 -3.61 -9.83
C THR A 26 6.09 -2.17 -10.07
N GLU A 27 5.27 -1.34 -10.70
CA GLU A 27 5.58 0.08 -10.91
C GLU A 27 5.52 0.84 -9.59
N ILE A 28 4.48 0.60 -8.79
CA ILE A 28 4.32 1.21 -7.47
C ILE A 28 5.50 0.84 -6.55
N SER A 29 5.95 -0.42 -6.62
CA SER A 29 7.13 -0.91 -5.89
C SER A 29 8.40 -0.16 -6.28
N ARG A 30 8.60 0.13 -7.57
CA ARG A 30 9.74 0.92 -8.05
C ARG A 30 9.64 2.38 -7.63
N ILE A 31 8.45 2.98 -7.73
CA ILE A 31 8.21 4.39 -7.37
C ILE A 31 8.43 4.64 -5.88
N LEU A 32 7.94 3.73 -5.02
CA LEU A 32 8.02 3.87 -3.57
C LEU A 32 9.30 3.28 -2.97
N GLY A 33 10.13 2.58 -3.76
CA GLY A 33 11.29 1.84 -3.25
C GLY A 33 10.91 0.74 -2.24
N ARG A 34 9.67 0.27 -2.25
CA ARG A 34 9.15 -0.73 -1.31
C ARG A 34 8.97 -2.07 -1.99
N HIS A 35 9.17 -3.16 -1.24
CA HIS A 35 9.00 -4.50 -1.79
C HIS A 35 7.53 -4.79 -2.16
N LYS A 36 7.33 -5.47 -3.30
CA LYS A 36 5.99 -5.81 -3.82
C LYS A 36 5.10 -6.55 -2.81
N THR A 37 5.68 -7.41 -1.97
CA THR A 37 4.91 -8.16 -0.96
C THR A 37 4.45 -7.27 0.19
N THR A 38 5.19 -6.22 0.53
CA THR A 38 4.77 -5.23 1.51
C THR A 38 3.53 -4.51 1.01
N ILE A 39 3.58 -3.98 -0.22
CA ILE A 39 2.43 -3.31 -0.85
C ILE A 39 1.22 -4.25 -0.97
N TYR A 40 1.43 -5.50 -1.37
CA TYR A 40 0.36 -6.50 -1.49
C TYR A 40 -0.29 -6.84 -0.14
N ARG A 41 0.52 -7.04 0.92
CA ARG A 41 0.00 -7.31 2.27
C ARG A 41 -0.82 -6.14 2.78
N GLU A 42 -0.38 -4.92 2.52
CA GLU A 42 -1.05 -3.70 2.99
C GLU A 42 -2.38 -3.47 2.28
N LEU A 43 -2.41 -3.69 0.95
CA LEU A 43 -3.66 -3.73 0.19
C LEU A 43 -4.61 -4.84 0.68
N LYS A 44 -4.08 -6.03 1.03
CA LYS A 44 -4.87 -7.16 1.54
C LYS A 44 -5.39 -6.91 2.96
N CYS A 45 -4.63 -6.26 3.83
CA CYS A 45 -5.03 -5.92 5.19
C CYS A 45 -6.22 -4.95 5.21
N ASN A 46 -6.22 -3.94 4.33
CA ASN A 46 -7.35 -3.01 4.20
C ASN A 46 -8.56 -3.61 3.45
N LEU A 47 -8.43 -4.80 2.88
CA LEU A 47 -9.54 -5.59 2.30
C LEU A 47 -10.32 -6.40 3.35
N GLY A 48 -9.96 -6.30 4.63
CA GLY A 48 -10.73 -6.86 5.75
C GLY A 48 -12.06 -6.11 5.97
N LYS A 49 -12.99 -6.17 5.00
CA LYS A 49 -14.43 -5.83 5.09
C LYS A 49 -14.87 -4.57 5.85
N ARG A 50 -13.97 -3.64 6.20
CA ARG A 50 -14.29 -2.46 7.03
C ARG A 50 -14.26 -1.13 6.29
N GLY A 51 -13.98 -1.14 4.99
CA GLY A 51 -14.00 0.06 4.15
C GLY A 51 -13.03 1.14 4.61
N TYR A 52 -12.91 2.19 3.81
CA TYR A 52 -12.19 3.41 4.18
C TYR A 52 -12.93 4.08 5.34
N ARG A 53 -12.37 4.03 6.55
CA ARG A 53 -12.85 4.85 7.67
C ARG A 53 -12.17 6.20 7.58
N ALA A 54 -12.88 7.19 7.05
CA ALA A 54 -12.60 8.58 7.41
C ALA A 54 -12.96 8.73 8.89
N VAL A 55 -11.95 8.63 9.76
CA VAL A 55 -12.02 9.09 11.16
C VAL A 55 -10.92 10.12 11.30
#